data_AF-A0A7Y9BPN2-F1
#
_entry.id   AF-A0A7Y9BPN2-F1
#
_cell.length_a   1.000
_cell.length_b   1.000
_cell.length_c   1.000
_cell.angle_alpha   90.00
_cell.angle_beta   90.00
_cell.angle_gamma   90.00
#
_symmetry.space_group_name_H-M   'P 1'
#
loop_
_entity.id
_entity.type
_entity.pdbx_description
1 polymer ?
#
loop_
_entity_poly.entity_id
_entity_poly.type
_entity_poly.pdbx_seq_one_letter_code
_entity_poly.pdbx_strand_id
1 'polypeptide(L)'
;MRKAARFTAVALSAAAIALGSVTVAHAGDYTQDGVRIRSNSTTSSTTLGLGYRSHTITPICYKSGTVINGNQWWDKHRNNNTSVTGYSSMTLLSKWAANPC
;
A
#
# COMPACT_ATOMS: atom_id res chain seq x y z
N MET A 1 73.48 -23.90 -22.82
CA MET A 1 72.25 -23.10 -23.06
C MET A 1 71.12 -23.70 -22.23
N ARG A 2 70.60 -22.99 -21.20
CA ARG A 2 69.42 -23.43 -20.43
C ARG A 2 68.37 -22.32 -20.52
N LYS A 3 67.20 -22.64 -21.06
CA LYS A 3 66.10 -21.70 -21.33
C LYS A 3 65.39 -21.36 -20.02
N ALA A 4 65.25 -20.08 -19.70
CA ALA A 4 64.45 -19.59 -18.58
C ALA A 4 63.01 -19.32 -19.07
N ALA A 5 62.03 -20.04 -18.51
CA ALA A 5 60.61 -19.81 -18.76
C ALA A 5 60.11 -18.63 -17.94
N ARG A 6 59.45 -17.66 -18.58
CA ARG A 6 58.78 -16.54 -17.93
C ARG A 6 57.36 -16.97 -17.58
N PHE A 7 57.01 -16.97 -16.29
CA PHE A 7 55.65 -17.20 -15.83
C PHE A 7 54.91 -15.85 -15.75
N THR A 8 53.90 -15.67 -16.60
CA THR A 8 52.99 -14.52 -16.56
C THR A 8 51.85 -14.86 -15.61
N ALA A 9 51.79 -14.18 -14.46
CA ALA A 9 50.67 -14.31 -13.52
C ALA A 9 49.49 -13.44 -14.01
N VAL A 10 48.31 -14.06 -14.17
CA VAL A 10 47.06 -13.36 -14.45
C VAL A 10 46.34 -13.13 -13.13
N ALA A 11 46.16 -11.87 -12.74
CA ALA A 11 45.44 -11.50 -11.53
C ALA A 11 43.92 -11.64 -11.76
N LEU A 12 43.27 -12.50 -10.98
CA LEU A 12 41.81 -12.64 -10.93
C LEU A 12 41.25 -11.48 -10.10
N SER A 13 40.53 -10.56 -10.75
CA SER A 13 39.80 -9.49 -10.05
C SER A 13 38.48 -10.05 -9.53
N ALA A 14 38.30 -10.07 -8.21
CA ALA A 14 37.05 -10.46 -7.57
C ALA A 14 36.09 -9.24 -7.54
N ALA A 15 34.99 -9.30 -8.29
CA ALA A 15 33.92 -8.31 -8.21
C ALA A 15 33.02 -8.65 -7.01
N ALA A 16 32.95 -7.75 -6.02
CA ALA A 16 32.01 -7.87 -4.92
C ALA A 16 30.61 -7.41 -5.39
N ILE A 17 29.64 -8.32 -5.37
CA ILE A 17 28.23 -8.01 -5.67
C ILE A 17 27.60 -7.50 -4.37
N ALA A 18 27.27 -6.21 -4.30
CA ALA A 18 26.50 -5.68 -3.19
C ALA A 18 25.05 -6.19 -3.28
N LEU A 19 24.65 -7.05 -2.34
CA LEU A 19 23.25 -7.45 -2.17
C LEU A 19 22.53 -6.29 -1.47
N GLY A 20 21.77 -5.50 -2.24
CA GLY A 20 20.85 -4.52 -1.69
C GLY A 20 19.69 -5.23 -0.96
N SER A 21 19.31 -4.75 0.20
CA SER A 21 18.12 -5.23 0.91
C SER A 21 16.87 -4.80 0.16
N VAL A 22 16.09 -5.78 -0.32
CA VAL A 22 14.73 -5.54 -0.81
C VAL A 22 13.78 -5.50 0.39
N THR A 23 13.24 -4.31 0.69
CA THR A 23 12.10 -4.21 1.59
C THR A 23 10.86 -4.70 0.86
N VAL A 24 10.21 -5.73 1.37
CA VAL A 24 8.88 -6.13 0.89
C VAL A 24 7.94 -4.96 1.18
N ALA A 25 7.35 -4.35 0.16
CA ALA A 25 6.33 -3.33 0.36
C ALA A 25 5.19 -3.97 1.16
N HIS A 26 4.92 -3.45 2.36
CA HIS A 26 3.77 -3.91 3.13
C HIS A 26 2.52 -3.51 2.35
N ALA A 27 1.68 -4.48 2.00
CA ALA A 27 0.39 -4.18 1.40
C ALA A 27 -0.43 -3.38 2.41
N GLY A 28 -0.85 -2.17 2.03
CA GLY A 28 -1.74 -1.35 2.82
C GLY A 28 -3.17 -1.89 2.80
N ASP A 29 -4.08 -1.12 3.41
CA ASP A 29 -5.47 -1.53 3.63
C ASP A 29 -6.42 -1.10 2.48
N TYR A 30 -5.92 -0.33 1.50
CA TYR A 30 -6.68 0.02 0.30
C TYR A 30 -6.39 -0.96 -0.83
N THR A 31 -7.42 -1.37 -1.57
CA THR A 31 -7.27 -2.34 -2.68
C THR A 31 -6.81 -1.69 -3.99
N GLN A 32 -6.87 -0.37 -4.10
CA GLN A 32 -6.49 0.39 -5.29
C GLN A 32 -5.94 1.78 -4.92
N ASP A 33 -5.33 2.46 -5.90
CA ASP A 33 -4.84 3.82 -5.72
C ASP A 33 -5.93 4.86 -6.01
N GLY A 34 -5.89 5.98 -5.29
CA GLY A 34 -6.87 7.05 -5.45
C GLY A 34 -8.27 6.72 -4.89
N VAL A 35 -8.38 5.84 -3.90
CA VAL A 35 -9.66 5.57 -3.22
C VAL A 35 -10.13 6.86 -2.53
N ARG A 36 -11.34 7.32 -2.88
CA ARG A 36 -11.89 8.56 -2.31
C ARG A 36 -12.34 8.32 -0.86
N ILE A 37 -11.79 9.12 0.05
CA ILE A 37 -12.23 9.22 1.44
C ILE A 37 -13.23 10.37 1.50
N ARG A 38 -14.49 10.07 1.82
CA ARG A 38 -15.61 11.01 1.67
C ARG A 38 -16.15 11.49 3.00
N SER A 39 -16.84 12.63 3.01
CA SER A 39 -17.49 13.16 4.21
C SER A 39 -18.68 12.34 4.69
N ASN A 40 -19.30 11.53 3.82
CA ASN A 40 -20.42 10.65 4.16
C ASN A 40 -20.43 9.40 3.27
N SER A 41 -21.30 8.43 3.57
CA SER A 41 -21.44 7.13 2.87
C SER A 41 -22.14 7.22 1.50
N THR A 42 -21.85 8.28 0.72
CA THR A 42 -22.44 8.44 -0.63
C THR A 42 -21.38 8.83 -1.65
N THR A 43 -21.59 8.46 -2.92
CA THR A 43 -20.68 8.82 -4.01
C THR A 43 -20.73 10.30 -4.42
N SER A 44 -21.80 11.01 -4.01
CA SER A 44 -21.96 12.46 -4.20
C SER A 44 -21.33 13.30 -3.09
N SER A 45 -20.98 12.70 -1.96
CA SER A 45 -20.37 13.42 -0.83
C SER A 45 -18.97 13.94 -1.17
N THR A 46 -18.64 15.10 -0.59
CA THR A 46 -17.33 15.76 -0.71
C THR A 46 -16.19 14.77 -0.45
N THR A 47 -15.17 14.81 -1.31
CA THR A 47 -13.94 14.05 -1.10
C THR A 47 -13.03 14.84 -0.15
N LEU A 48 -12.73 14.25 1.00
CA LEU A 48 -11.85 14.80 2.04
C LEU A 48 -10.37 14.45 1.80
N GLY A 49 -10.11 13.37 1.06
CA GLY A 49 -8.76 12.94 0.71
C GLY A 49 -8.76 11.65 -0.10
N LEU A 50 -7.57 11.15 -0.39
CA LEU A 50 -7.34 9.94 -1.17
C LEU A 50 -6.54 8.90 -0.37
N GLY A 51 -6.88 7.64 -0.56
CA GLY A 51 -6.15 6.46 -0.09
C GLY A 51 -5.42 5.75 -1.23
N TYR A 52 -4.29 5.13 -0.91
CA TYR A 52 -3.42 4.42 -1.84
C TYR A 52 -3.07 3.04 -1.30
N ARG A 53 -2.70 2.10 -2.18
CA ARG A 53 -2.42 0.70 -1.80
C ARG A 53 -1.30 0.54 -0.76
N SER A 54 -0.43 1.53 -0.58
CA SER A 54 0.61 1.52 0.46
C SER A 54 0.14 2.11 1.79
N HIS A 55 -1.07 2.67 1.86
CA HIS A 55 -1.58 3.32 3.07
C HIS A 55 -2.33 2.32 3.96
N THR A 56 -2.22 2.49 5.27
CA THR A 56 -3.00 1.70 6.24
C THR A 56 -4.15 2.52 6.83
N ILE A 57 -5.13 1.84 7.41
CA ILE A 57 -6.29 2.46 8.03
C ILE A 57 -6.49 2.01 9.47
N THR A 58 -7.07 2.92 10.26
CA THR A 58 -7.69 2.61 11.54
C THR A 58 -9.21 2.68 11.35
N PRO A 59 -9.92 1.54 11.28
CA PRO A 59 -11.37 1.52 11.17
C PRO A 59 -12.04 2.05 12.45
N ILE A 60 -13.18 2.70 12.29
CA ILE A 60 -13.92 3.35 13.39
C ILE A 60 -15.30 2.71 13.53
N CYS A 61 -16.13 2.78 12.49
CA CYS A 61 -17.48 2.20 12.46
C CYS A 61 -17.96 2.08 11.01
N TYR A 62 -18.98 1.28 10.74
CA TYR A 62 -19.57 1.15 9.40
C TYR A 62 -21.04 1.55 9.34
N LYS A 63 -21.50 1.96 8.16
CA LYS A 63 -22.94 2.17 7.93
C LYS A 63 -23.34 1.93 6.48
N SER A 64 -24.64 1.82 6.25
CA SER A 64 -25.21 1.73 4.90
C SER A 64 -25.12 3.06 4.14
N GLY A 65 -25.12 2.99 2.81
CA GLY A 65 -24.92 4.13 1.94
C GLY A 65 -25.21 3.80 0.48
N THR A 66 -24.67 4.60 -0.43
CA THR A 66 -24.79 4.35 -1.87
C THR A 66 -24.20 2.98 -2.21
N VAL A 67 -24.98 2.15 -2.91
CA VAL A 67 -24.55 0.81 -3.35
C VAL A 67 -23.49 0.91 -4.42
N ILE A 68 -22.35 0.25 -4.23
CA ILE A 68 -21.26 0.12 -5.21
C ILE A 68 -21.02 -1.37 -5.43
N ASN A 69 -21.10 -1.82 -6.69
CA ASN A 69 -20.93 -3.23 -7.07
C ASN A 69 -21.75 -4.20 -6.20
N GLY A 70 -23.00 -3.85 -5.88
CA GLY A 70 -23.90 -4.67 -5.06
C GLY A 70 -23.65 -4.61 -3.55
N ASN A 71 -22.66 -3.86 -3.08
CA ASN A 71 -22.35 -3.69 -1.66
C ASN A 71 -22.75 -2.28 -1.18
N GLN A 72 -23.58 -2.22 -0.13
CA GLN A 72 -24.08 -0.97 0.45
C GLN A 72 -23.23 -0.44 1.61
N TRP A 73 -22.22 -1.17 2.05
CA TRP A 73 -21.48 -0.89 3.28
C TRP A 73 -20.30 0.04 3.04
N TRP A 74 -20.23 1.07 3.88
CA TRP A 74 -19.17 2.06 3.91
C TRP A 74 -18.51 2.04 5.28
N ASP A 75 -17.18 2.04 5.29
CA ASP A 75 -16.38 2.07 6.50
C ASP A 75 -15.88 3.49 6.76
N LYS A 76 -16.17 4.00 7.97
CA LYS A 76 -15.52 5.19 8.50
C LYS A 76 -14.17 4.79 9.06
N HIS A 77 -13.11 5.40 8.57
CA HIS A 77 -11.75 5.13 9.04
C HIS A 77 -10.90 6.40 9.02
N ARG A 78 -9.79 6.33 9.75
CA ARG A 78 -8.65 7.24 9.59
C ARG A 78 -7.61 6.59 8.68
N ASN A 79 -7.16 7.31 7.67
CA ASN A 79 -5.95 6.96 6.92
C ASN A 79 -4.74 7.29 7.79
N ASN A 80 -3.92 6.29 8.14
CA ASN A 80 -2.81 6.49 9.07
C ASN A 80 -1.66 7.29 8.44
N ASN A 81 -1.55 7.28 7.11
CA ASN A 81 -0.48 7.97 6.38
C ASN A 81 -0.79 9.46 6.18
N THR A 82 -2.06 9.83 6.00
CA THR A 82 -2.48 11.22 5.72
C THR A 82 -3.28 11.86 6.85
N SER A 83 -3.64 11.09 7.88
CA SER A 83 -4.53 11.50 8.98
C SER A 83 -5.96 11.93 8.56
N VAL A 84 -6.31 11.80 7.28
CA VAL A 84 -7.67 12.08 6.79
C VAL A 84 -8.64 11.05 7.35
N THR A 85 -9.78 11.51 7.87
CA THR A 85 -10.85 10.66 8.39
C THR A 85 -12.12 10.87 7.60
N GLY A 86 -12.75 9.78 7.17
CA GLY A 86 -13.99 9.82 6.41
C GLY A 86 -14.45 8.41 6.02
N TYR A 87 -15.31 8.34 5.01
CA TYR A 87 -15.95 7.10 4.56
C TYR A 87 -15.39 6.65 3.21
N SER A 88 -15.09 5.36 3.08
CA SER A 88 -14.90 4.70 1.78
C SER A 88 -15.74 3.44 1.71
N SER A 89 -16.09 3.01 0.50
CA SER A 89 -16.80 1.73 0.31
C SER A 89 -15.92 0.58 0.78
N MET A 90 -16.52 -0.37 1.50
CA MET A 90 -15.80 -1.59 1.91
C MET A 90 -15.30 -2.41 0.72
N THR A 91 -15.89 -2.26 -0.47
CA THR A 91 -15.38 -2.90 -1.70
C THR A 91 -13.97 -2.47 -2.09
N LEU A 92 -13.50 -1.34 -1.55
CA LEU A 92 -12.21 -0.73 -1.85
C LEU A 92 -11.20 -0.87 -0.70
N LEU A 93 -11.54 -1.65 0.33
CA LEU A 93 -10.74 -1.83 1.54
C LEU A 93 -10.55 -3.32 1.83
N SER A 94 -9.38 -3.70 2.33
CA SER A 94 -9.10 -5.07 2.82
C SER A 94 -9.36 -5.24 4.32
N LYS A 95 -9.68 -4.13 5.01
CA LYS A 95 -9.93 -4.05 6.45
C LYS A 95 -11.10 -3.10 6.70
N TRP A 96 -11.92 -3.37 7.72
CA TRP A 96 -13.08 -2.56 8.08
C TRP A 96 -13.45 -2.73 9.56
N ALA A 97 -14.34 -1.86 10.05
CA ALA A 97 -14.84 -1.87 11.41
C ALA A 97 -15.87 -2.99 11.63
N ALA A 98 -15.93 -3.50 12.86
CA ALA A 98 -16.89 -4.54 13.26
C ALA A 98 -18.20 -3.98 13.85
N ASN A 99 -18.24 -2.69 14.19
CA ASN A 99 -19.38 -2.06 14.86
C ASN A 99 -20.05 -1.01 13.96
N PRO A 100 -21.39 -0.89 14.00
CA PRO A 100 -22.11 0.11 13.23
C PRO A 100 -21.89 1.54 13.78
N CYS A 101 -21.98 2.52 12.89
CA CYS A 101 -22.33 3.90 13.22
C CYS A 101 -23.87 4.01 13.22
#